data_AF-D7JBK4-F1
#
_entry.id   AF-D7JBK4-F1
#
_cell.length_a   1.000
_cell.length_b   1.000
_cell.length_c   1.000
_cell.angle_alpha   90.00
_cell.angle_beta   90.00
_cell.angle_gamma   90.00
#
_symmetry.space_group_name_H-M   'P 1'
#
loop_
_entity.id
_entity.type
_entity.pdbx_description
1 polymer ?
#
loop_
_entity_poly.entity_id
_entity_poly.type
_entity_poly.pdbx_seq_one_letter_code
_entity_poly.pdbx_strand_id
1 'polypeptide(L)'
;MHEEQNNAPVKTVRSNRQEANFPNLEEKENLKQFYLAQSRRLCPTVSVDRSESQRLGALHHKIKHFIKALTNLDRSWENGMPEMQKACLHFFSLQNSPRTECQKIFEEWAKWSNFLISASCYRGFVSQMLQDYQRQLRDLEKLLGGKPSETLENVSDR
;
A
#
# COMPACT_ATOMS: atom_id res chain seq x y z
N MET A 1 -26.35 -26.14 -47.45
CA MET A 1 -26.42 -26.17 -45.98
C MET A 1 -25.74 -24.89 -45.50
N HIS A 2 -26.54 -23.87 -45.20
CA HIS A 2 -26.06 -22.59 -44.69
C HIS A 2 -25.87 -22.72 -43.18
N GLU A 3 -24.63 -22.58 -42.70
CA GLU A 3 -24.38 -22.33 -41.28
C GLU A 3 -24.09 -20.84 -41.11
N GLU A 4 -25.09 -20.14 -40.58
CA GLU A 4 -25.00 -18.73 -40.20
C GLU A 4 -24.03 -18.54 -39.04
N GLN A 5 -23.08 -17.63 -39.24
CA GLN A 5 -22.22 -17.07 -38.22
C GLN A 5 -23.05 -16.29 -37.21
N ASN A 6 -23.28 -16.85 -36.03
CA ASN A 6 -23.82 -16.11 -34.89
C ASN A 6 -22.72 -15.24 -34.25
N ASN A 7 -22.41 -14.10 -34.87
CA ASN A 7 -21.65 -13.02 -34.24
C ASN A 7 -22.61 -12.13 -33.44
N ALA A 8 -22.96 -12.54 -32.22
CA ALA A 8 -23.62 -11.67 -31.26
C ALA A 8 -22.59 -10.74 -30.60
N PRO A 9 -22.82 -9.41 -30.51
CA PRO A 9 -21.88 -8.51 -29.86
C PRO A 9 -21.95 -8.76 -28.36
N VAL A 10 -20.80 -9.11 -27.76
CA VAL A 10 -20.61 -9.13 -26.31
C VAL A 10 -20.95 -7.74 -25.81
N LYS A 11 -22.15 -7.58 -25.23
CA LYS A 11 -22.53 -6.38 -24.50
C LYS A 11 -21.47 -6.19 -23.42
N THR A 12 -20.61 -5.19 -23.61
CA THR A 12 -19.79 -4.61 -22.56
C THR A 12 -20.72 -4.30 -21.40
N VAL A 13 -20.66 -5.13 -20.36
CA VAL A 13 -21.22 -4.83 -19.05
C VAL A 13 -20.45 -3.61 -18.58
N ARG A 14 -21.03 -2.43 -18.84
CA ARG A 14 -20.65 -1.20 -18.16
C ARG A 14 -20.82 -1.53 -16.69
N SER A 15 -19.68 -1.73 -16.02
CA SER A 15 -19.62 -1.85 -14.58
C SER A 15 -20.21 -0.55 -14.04
N ASN A 16 -21.49 -0.58 -13.69
CA ASN A 16 -22.12 0.43 -12.87
C ASN A 16 -21.48 0.29 -11.49
N ARG A 17 -20.28 0.86 -11.34
CA ARG A 17 -19.68 1.13 -10.05
C ARG A 17 -20.61 2.14 -9.40
N GLN A 18 -21.57 1.65 -8.63
CA GLN A 18 -22.31 2.47 -7.70
C GLN A 18 -21.28 3.08 -6.78
N GLU A 19 -20.97 4.36 -7.01
CA GLU A 19 -20.41 5.22 -5.99
C GLU A 19 -21.39 5.15 -4.83
N ALA A 20 -21.05 4.35 -3.82
CA ALA A 20 -21.82 4.27 -2.59
C ALA A 20 -21.70 5.62 -1.89
N ASN A 21 -22.56 6.56 -2.30
CA ASN A 21 -22.99 7.71 -1.54
C ASN A 21 -23.48 7.20 -0.19
N PHE A 22 -23.08 7.89 0.87
CA PHE A 22 -23.46 7.53 2.24
C PHE A 22 -24.99 7.34 2.32
N PRO A 23 -25.50 6.18 2.78
CA PRO A 23 -26.94 5.90 2.83
C PRO A 23 -27.70 6.87 3.75
N ASN A 24 -27.04 7.37 4.81
CA ASN A 24 -27.60 8.27 5.81
C ASN A 24 -26.59 9.37 6.21
N LEU A 25 -27.07 10.59 6.47
CA LEU A 25 -26.26 11.72 6.97
C LEU A 25 -25.61 11.41 8.32
N GLU A 26 -26.33 10.67 9.18
CA GLU A 26 -25.85 10.26 10.50
C GLU A 26 -24.65 9.31 10.42
N GLU A 27 -24.71 8.32 9.51
CA GLU A 27 -23.60 7.38 9.29
C GLU A 27 -22.35 8.11 8.78
N LYS A 28 -22.52 9.10 7.91
CA LYS A 28 -21.42 9.94 7.42
C LYS A 28 -20.77 10.72 8.56
N GLU A 29 -21.55 11.31 9.45
CA GLU A 29 -21.02 12.06 10.59
C GLU A 29 -20.34 11.13 11.61
N ASN A 30 -20.92 9.96 11.90
CA ASN A 30 -20.30 8.95 12.76
C ASN A 30 -18.94 8.48 12.21
N LEU A 31 -18.86 8.21 10.91
CA LEU A 31 -17.62 7.82 10.26
C LEU A 31 -16.58 8.95 10.30
N LYS A 32 -17.01 10.19 10.10
CA LYS A 32 -16.14 11.37 10.21
C LYS A 32 -15.57 11.52 11.62
N GLN A 33 -16.40 11.39 12.65
CA GLN A 33 -15.95 11.45 14.05
C GLN A 33 -14.98 10.32 14.40
N PHE A 34 -15.22 9.11 13.90
CA PHE A 34 -14.29 7.99 14.03
C PHE A 34 -12.90 8.33 13.47
N TYR A 35 -12.82 8.86 12.24
CA TYR A 35 -11.54 9.23 11.63
C TYR A 35 -10.89 10.46 12.26
N LEU A 36 -11.67 11.41 12.78
CA LEU A 36 -11.12 12.54 13.54
C LEU A 36 -10.47 12.08 14.85
N ALA A 37 -11.05 11.08 15.52
CA ALA A 37 -10.46 10.47 16.71
C ALA A 37 -9.17 9.70 16.35
N GLN A 38 -9.17 8.96 15.24
CA GLN A 38 -8.00 8.26 14.75
C GLN A 38 -6.87 9.24 14.34
N SER A 39 -7.20 10.36 13.71
CA SER A 39 -6.26 11.42 13.31
C SER A 39 -5.49 11.96 14.52
N ARG A 40 -6.15 12.16 15.68
CA ARG A 40 -5.48 12.58 16.93
C ARG A 40 -4.39 11.60 17.38
N ARG A 41 -4.58 10.31 17.14
CA ARG A 41 -3.63 9.26 17.54
C ARG A 41 -2.49 9.10 16.56
N LEU A 42 -2.77 9.18 15.26
CA LEU A 42 -1.79 8.87 14.19
C LEU A 42 -1.08 10.11 13.63
N CYS A 43 -1.59 11.31 13.88
CA CYS A 43 -1.06 12.58 13.41
C CYS A 43 -0.94 13.58 14.58
N PRO A 44 -0.18 13.27 15.65
CA PRO A 44 -0.12 14.10 16.85
C PRO A 44 0.50 15.49 16.62
N THR A 45 1.25 15.67 15.53
CA THR A 45 1.85 16.95 15.16
C THR A 45 0.86 17.93 14.52
N VAL A 46 -0.34 17.45 14.14
CA VAL A 46 -1.38 18.30 13.58
C VAL A 46 -2.12 18.98 14.73
N SER A 47 -2.07 20.31 14.78
CA SER A 47 -2.79 21.08 15.80
C SER A 47 -4.29 20.76 15.81
N VAL A 48 -4.86 20.72 17.02
CA VAL A 48 -6.30 20.50 17.25
C VAL A 48 -7.14 21.65 16.70
N ASP A 49 -6.56 22.85 16.60
CA ASP A 49 -7.22 24.07 16.10
C ASP A 49 -7.38 24.07 14.57
N ARG A 50 -6.76 23.12 13.88
CA ARG A 50 -6.95 22.94 12.44
C ARG A 50 -8.37 22.47 12.14
N SER A 51 -8.88 22.91 10.99
CA SER A 51 -10.20 22.46 10.52
C SER A 51 -10.27 20.94 10.41
N GLU A 52 -11.46 20.38 10.56
CA GLU A 52 -11.69 18.93 10.45
C GLU A 52 -11.21 18.39 9.11
N SER A 53 -11.42 19.13 8.01
CA SER A 53 -10.94 18.78 6.67
C SER A 53 -9.42 18.66 6.62
N GLN A 54 -8.68 19.61 7.21
CA GLN A 54 -7.21 19.54 7.28
C GLN A 54 -6.73 18.34 8.10
N ARG A 55 -7.39 18.05 9.22
CA ARG A 55 -7.04 16.92 10.10
C ARG A 55 -7.30 15.57 9.43
N LEU A 56 -8.39 15.46 8.66
CA LEU A 56 -8.70 14.29 7.84
C LEU A 56 -7.74 14.17 6.65
N GLY A 57 -7.35 15.29 6.03
CA GLY A 57 -6.34 15.32 4.97
C GLY A 57 -4.97 14.84 5.43
N ALA A 58 -4.54 15.23 6.64
CA ALA A 58 -3.31 14.73 7.23
C ALA A 58 -3.35 13.21 7.49
N LEU A 59 -4.48 12.72 8.02
CA LEU A 59 -4.69 11.28 8.22
C LEU A 59 -4.68 10.52 6.89
N HIS A 60 -5.34 11.05 5.86
CA HIS A 60 -5.33 10.49 4.51
C HIS A 60 -3.89 10.35 3.97
N HIS A 61 -3.06 11.39 4.12
CA HIS A 61 -1.66 11.33 3.72
C HIS A 61 -0.88 10.27 4.52
N LYS A 62 -1.12 10.17 5.84
CA LYS A 62 -0.49 9.17 6.71
C LYS A 62 -0.85 7.75 6.30
N ILE A 63 -2.14 7.49 6.01
CA ILE A 63 -2.61 6.17 5.56
C ILE A 63 -2.02 5.83 4.18
N LYS A 64 -1.98 6.77 3.24
CA LYS A 64 -1.32 6.57 1.93
C LYS A 64 0.15 6.19 2.10
N HIS A 65 0.85 6.81 3.05
CA HIS A 65 2.23 6.46 3.39
C HIS A 65 2.34 5.04 3.96
N PHE A 66 1.46 4.65 4.89
CA PHE A 66 1.44 3.28 5.42
C PHE A 66 1.17 2.23 4.35
N ILE A 67 0.22 2.48 3.43
CA ILE A 67 -0.05 1.58 2.30
C ILE A 67 1.21 1.42 1.45
N LYS A 68 1.92 2.50 1.12
CA LYS A 68 3.17 2.44 0.35
C LYS A 68 4.24 1.60 1.08
N ALA A 69 4.45 1.85 2.37
CA ALA A 69 5.44 1.13 3.17
C ALA A 69 5.12 -0.38 3.25
N LEU A 70 3.86 -0.73 3.53
CA LEU A 70 3.44 -2.12 3.65
C LEU A 70 3.41 -2.84 2.30
N THR A 71 3.06 -2.15 1.21
CA THR A 71 3.11 -2.72 -0.14
C THR A 71 4.55 -3.06 -0.53
N ASN A 72 5.50 -2.20 -0.18
CA ASN A 72 6.93 -2.50 -0.38
C ASN A 72 7.35 -3.74 0.42
N LEU A 73 6.87 -3.87 1.66
CA LEU A 73 7.16 -5.04 2.48
C LEU A 73 6.56 -6.33 1.89
N ASP A 74 5.35 -6.26 1.33
CA ASP A 74 4.62 -7.41 0.78
C ASP A 74 5.09 -7.85 -0.62
N ARG A 75 5.47 -6.91 -1.50
CA ARG A 75 5.80 -7.19 -2.91
C ARG A 75 7.29 -7.33 -3.24
N SER A 76 8.20 -6.71 -2.49
CA SER A 76 9.56 -6.44 -3.03
C SER A 76 10.46 -7.66 -3.15
N TRP A 77 10.02 -8.84 -2.70
CA TRP A 77 10.91 -9.99 -2.50
C TRP A 77 10.56 -11.20 -3.35
N GLU A 78 9.37 -11.27 -3.95
CA GLU A 78 8.95 -12.42 -4.77
C GLU A 78 9.83 -12.61 -6.01
N ASN A 79 10.28 -11.51 -6.64
CA ASN A 79 11.06 -11.51 -7.89
C ASN A 79 12.50 -11.00 -7.72
N GLY A 80 12.96 -10.74 -6.49
CA GLY A 80 14.33 -10.28 -6.24
C GLY A 80 15.15 -11.33 -5.49
N MET A 81 14.49 -12.13 -4.67
CA MET A 81 15.13 -13.17 -3.86
C MET A 81 15.67 -14.32 -4.71
N PRO A 82 14.94 -14.88 -5.70
CA PRO A 82 15.48 -15.94 -6.55
C PRO A 82 16.71 -15.48 -7.36
N GLU A 83 16.72 -14.25 -7.84
CA GLU A 83 17.76 -13.62 -8.64
C GLU A 83 19.02 -13.41 -7.80
N MET A 84 18.85 -12.89 -6.58
CA MET A 84 19.94 -12.72 -5.62
C MET A 84 20.54 -14.08 -5.23
N GLN A 85 19.70 -15.07 -4.96
CA GLN A 85 20.15 -16.43 -4.64
C GLN A 85 20.96 -17.03 -5.79
N LYS A 86 20.49 -16.90 -7.04
CA LYS A 86 21.23 -17.34 -8.24
C LYS A 86 22.58 -16.64 -8.35
N ALA A 87 22.63 -15.32 -8.15
CA ALA A 87 23.87 -14.55 -8.23
C ALA A 87 24.89 -14.96 -7.14
N CYS A 88 24.45 -15.14 -5.89
CA CYS A 88 25.30 -15.61 -4.80
C CYS A 88 25.84 -17.02 -5.06
N LEU A 89 24.98 -17.96 -5.48
CA LEU A 89 25.37 -19.32 -5.82
C LEU A 89 26.37 -19.36 -6.99
N HIS A 90 26.14 -18.55 -8.03
CA HIS A 90 27.06 -18.42 -9.14
C HIS A 90 28.43 -17.91 -8.66
N PHE A 91 28.46 -16.86 -7.84
CA PHE A 91 29.72 -16.33 -7.28
C PHE A 91 30.50 -17.39 -6.48
N PHE A 92 29.81 -18.22 -5.69
CA PHE A 92 30.44 -19.32 -4.95
C PHE A 92 30.94 -20.46 -5.84
N SER A 93 30.37 -20.64 -7.03
CA SER A 93 30.79 -21.67 -7.99
C SER A 93 32.02 -21.28 -8.82
N LEU A 94 32.41 -20.00 -8.83
CA LEU A 94 33.60 -19.52 -9.53
C LEU A 94 34.87 -20.03 -8.83
N GLN A 95 35.70 -20.78 -9.56
CA GLN A 95 36.88 -21.45 -8.99
C GLN A 95 37.97 -20.52 -8.43
N ASN A 96 37.92 -19.23 -8.74
CA ASN A 96 38.90 -18.23 -8.33
C ASN A 96 38.38 -17.21 -7.31
N SER A 97 37.18 -17.41 -6.76
CA SER A 97 36.61 -16.46 -5.79
C SER A 97 37.41 -16.46 -4.48
N PRO A 98 37.87 -15.30 -3.98
CA PRO A 98 38.60 -15.22 -2.72
C PRO A 98 37.75 -15.74 -1.56
N ARG A 99 38.28 -16.71 -0.80
CA ARG A 99 37.55 -17.37 0.31
C ARG A 99 37.00 -16.38 1.35
N THR A 100 37.73 -15.30 1.61
CA THR A 100 37.33 -14.24 2.55
C THR A 100 36.14 -13.42 2.03
N GLU A 101 36.06 -13.18 0.72
CA GLU A 101 34.93 -12.50 0.08
C GLU A 101 33.71 -13.41 0.04
N CYS A 102 33.89 -14.69 -0.30
CA CYS A 102 32.84 -15.70 -0.24
C CYS A 102 32.21 -15.77 1.17
N GLN A 103 33.05 -15.79 2.20
CA GLN A 103 32.58 -15.83 3.59
C GLN A 103 31.73 -14.60 3.95
N LYS A 104 32.18 -13.40 3.58
CA LYS A 104 31.41 -12.16 3.82
C LYS A 104 30.06 -12.18 3.12
N ILE A 105 30.02 -12.58 1.85
CA ILE A 105 28.77 -12.67 1.08
C ILE A 105 27.84 -13.70 1.70
N PHE A 106 28.37 -14.85 2.14
CA PHE A 106 27.57 -15.87 2.81
C PHE A 106 26.96 -15.36 4.13
N GLU A 107 27.74 -14.65 4.95
CA GLU A 107 27.27 -14.09 6.21
C GLU A 107 26.16 -13.05 6.01
N GLU A 108 26.34 -12.13 5.06
CA GLU A 108 25.30 -11.14 4.73
C GLU A 108 24.06 -11.79 4.12
N TRP A 109 24.24 -12.78 3.24
CA TRP A 109 23.13 -13.56 2.69
C TRP A 109 22.36 -14.32 3.79
N ALA A 110 23.06 -14.92 4.75
CA ALA A 110 22.44 -15.63 5.87
C ALA A 110 21.63 -14.69 6.78
N LYS A 111 22.20 -13.53 7.14
CA LYS A 111 21.48 -12.50 7.91
C LYS A 111 20.22 -12.05 7.18
N TRP A 112 20.35 -11.77 5.88
CA TRP A 112 19.23 -11.30 5.06
C TRP A 112 18.14 -12.38 4.90
N SER A 113 18.54 -13.64 4.68
CA SER A 113 17.61 -14.78 4.59
C SER A 113 16.85 -15.00 5.91
N ASN A 114 17.53 -14.91 7.06
CA ASN A 114 16.91 -15.01 8.37
C ASN A 114 15.88 -13.89 8.61
N PHE A 115 16.22 -12.66 8.21
CA PHE A 115 15.27 -11.54 8.25
C PHE A 115 14.03 -11.83 7.39
N LEU A 116 14.20 -12.34 6.17
CA LEU A 116 13.10 -12.61 5.26
C LEU A 116 12.19 -13.73 5.75
N ILE A 117 12.76 -14.83 6.26
CA ILE A 117 11.98 -15.90 6.88
C ILE A 117 11.15 -15.33 8.04
N SER A 118 11.79 -14.54 8.92
CA SER A 118 11.10 -13.90 10.05
C SER A 118 9.99 -12.96 9.58
N ALA A 119 10.24 -12.15 8.55
CA ALA A 119 9.26 -11.23 7.97
C ALA A 119 8.09 -11.97 7.31
N SER A 120 8.35 -13.13 6.68
CA SER A 120 7.34 -13.95 6.02
C SER A 120 6.26 -14.44 6.99
N CYS A 121 6.62 -14.69 8.25
CA CYS A 121 5.67 -15.07 9.30
C CYS A 121 4.61 -13.98 9.56
N TYR A 122 4.92 -12.72 9.25
CA TYR A 122 4.00 -11.59 9.38
C TYR A 122 3.27 -11.27 8.08
N ARG A 123 3.50 -11.99 6.97
CA ARG A 123 2.91 -11.67 5.68
C ARG A 123 1.38 -11.60 5.74
N GLY A 124 0.73 -12.59 6.37
CA GLY A 124 -0.73 -12.59 6.53
C GLY A 124 -1.24 -11.36 7.30
N PHE A 125 -0.52 -10.97 8.36
CA PHE A 125 -0.83 -9.75 9.10
C PHE A 125 -0.64 -8.48 8.26
N VAL A 126 0.45 -8.40 7.49
CA VAL A 126 0.73 -7.27 6.57
C VAL A 126 -0.37 -7.15 5.50
N SER A 127 -0.79 -8.27 4.91
CA SER A 127 -1.87 -8.29 3.92
C SER A 127 -3.19 -7.82 4.52
N GLN A 128 -3.53 -8.23 5.74
CA GLN A 128 -4.73 -7.78 6.44
C GLN A 128 -4.67 -6.27 6.73
N MET A 129 -3.55 -5.78 7.26
CA MET A 129 -3.33 -4.36 7.50
C MET A 129 -3.43 -3.52 6.23
N LEU A 130 -2.91 -4.03 5.10
CA LEU A 130 -3.05 -3.40 3.79
C LEU A 130 -4.51 -3.26 3.38
N GLN A 131 -5.31 -4.32 3.51
CA GLN A 131 -6.74 -4.29 3.19
C GLN A 131 -7.49 -3.27 4.07
N ASP A 132 -7.18 -3.24 5.37
CA ASP A 132 -7.79 -2.30 6.30
C ASP A 132 -7.42 -0.84 5.99
N TYR A 133 -6.14 -0.55 5.71
CA TYR A 133 -5.74 0.80 5.32
C TYR A 133 -6.29 1.23 3.96
N GLN A 134 -6.40 0.32 3.00
CA GLN A 134 -7.06 0.60 1.72
C GLN A 134 -8.55 0.91 1.91
N ARG A 135 -9.24 0.22 2.84
CA ARG A 135 -10.62 0.58 3.22
C ARG A 135 -10.67 1.98 3.81
N GLN A 136 -9.79 2.28 4.78
CA GLN A 136 -9.74 3.59 5.41
C GLN A 136 -9.44 4.71 4.42
N LEU A 137 -8.55 4.47 3.45
CA LEU A 137 -8.24 5.44 2.38
C LEU A 137 -9.50 5.78 1.58
N ARG A 138 -10.28 4.78 1.16
CA ARG A 138 -11.53 5.00 0.41
C ARG A 138 -12.57 5.77 1.23
N ASP A 139 -12.68 5.46 2.51
CA ASP A 139 -13.61 6.18 3.39
C ASP A 139 -13.22 7.66 3.55
N LEU A 140 -11.92 7.93 3.72
CA LEU A 140 -11.41 9.30 3.80
C LEU A 140 -11.57 10.06 2.48
N GLU A 141 -11.34 9.41 1.34
CA GLU A 141 -11.59 10.00 0.02
C GLU A 141 -13.05 10.41 -0.13
N LYS A 142 -14.00 9.56 0.31
CA LYS A 142 -15.43 9.91 0.32
C LYS A 142 -15.75 11.08 1.25
N LEU A 143 -15.16 11.12 2.45
CA LEU A 143 -15.37 12.20 3.41
C LEU A 143 -14.80 13.54 2.92
N LEU A 144 -13.68 13.50 2.21
CA LEU A 144 -12.99 14.68 1.66
C LEU A 144 -13.58 15.15 0.30
N GLY A 145 -14.63 14.50 -0.20
CA GLY A 145 -15.31 14.90 -1.43
C GLY A 145 -14.65 14.38 -2.72
N GLY A 146 -13.92 13.26 -2.64
CA GLY A 146 -13.46 12.48 -3.80
C GLY A 146 -12.35 13.12 -4.64
N LYS A 147 -11.86 14.31 -4.28
CA LYS A 147 -10.71 14.88 -4.97
C LYS A 147 -9.42 14.41 -4.30
N PRO A 148 -8.50 13.74 -5.01
CA PRO A 148 -7.13 13.62 -4.52
C PRO A 148 -6.62 15.04 -4.31
N SER A 149 -6.34 15.38 -3.06
CA SER A 149 -5.80 16.68 -2.68
C SER A 149 -4.37 16.79 -3.23
N GLU A 150 -4.26 17.16 -4.50
CA GLU A 150 -3.10 17.82 -5.10
C GLU A 150 -3.21 19.31 -4.82
N THR A 151 -3.19 19.70 -3.55
CA THR A 151 -2.97 21.11 -3.19
C THR A 151 -2.40 21.17 -1.79
N LEU A 152 -1.11 20.83 -1.68
CA LEU A 152 -0.22 21.42 -0.70
C LEU A 152 1.22 21.47 -1.23
N GLU A 153 1.38 21.70 -2.52
CA GLU A 153 2.55 22.36 -3.09
C GLU A 153 2.09 23.77 -3.47
N ASN A 154 2.17 24.67 -2.50
CA ASN A 154 2.24 26.13 -2.66
C ASN A 154 2.20 26.74 -1.25
N VAL A 155 3.26 26.49 -0.49
CA VAL A 155 3.79 27.49 0.43
C VAL A 155 5.21 27.73 -0.01
N SER A 156 5.32 28.40 -1.16
CA SER A 156 6.41 29.33 -1.41
C SER A 156 5.86 30.68 -0.97
N ASP A 157 6.37 31.21 0.14
CA ASP A 157 6.89 32.58 0.17
C ASP A 157 7.51 32.90 1.54
N ARG A 158 8.80 33.29 1.45
CA ARG A 158 9.68 33.97 2.42
C ARG A 158 10.44 33.13 3.45
#